data_AF-A0A5C4U215-F1
#
_entry.id   AF-A0A5C4U215-F1
#
_cell.length_a   1.000
_cell.length_b   1.000
_cell.length_c   1.000
_cell.angle_alpha   90.00
_cell.angle_beta   90.00
_cell.angle_gamma   90.00
#
_symmetry.space_group_name_H-M   'P 1'
#
loop_
_entity.id
_entity.type
_entity.pdbx_description
1 polymer ?
#
loop_
_entity_poly.entity_id
_entity_poly.type
_entity_poly.pdbx_seq_one_letter_code
_entity_poly.pdbx_strand_id
1 'polypeptide(L)' 'MGIYFRKRKKVGKNSWLNLSGSGASASTKVGPVTFNSRGGMWVNLPGGLNFRGRWR' A
#
# COMPACT_ATOMS: atom_id res chain seq x y z
N MET A 1 22.07 -7.78 -9.82
CA MET A 1 21.56 -7.89 -8.44
C MET A 1 22.27 -6.84 -7.59
N GLY A 2 21.54 -5.93 -6.95
CA GLY A 2 22.13 -4.83 -6.16
C GLY A 2 21.48 -4.68 -4.78
N ILE A 3 22.02 -3.76 -3.96
CA ILE A 3 21.49 -3.43 -2.64
C ILE A 3 20.12 -2.76 -2.81
N TYR A 4 19.06 -3.44 -2.39
CA TYR A 4 17.70 -2.90 -2.43
C TYR A 4 17.36 -2.23 -1.10
N PHE A 5 17.37 -0.90 -1.07
CA PHE A 5 16.83 -0.16 0.07
C PHE A 5 15.29 -0.19 0.02
N ARG A 6 14.67 -0.87 0.97
CA ARG A 6 13.22 -0.81 1.24
C ARG A 6 13.01 -0.56 2.73
N LYS A 7 12.41 0.58 3.06
CA LYS A 7 12.08 0.97 4.43
C LYS A 7 10.60 1.27 4.53
N ARG A 8 9.86 0.51 5.34
CA ARG A 8 8.46 0.78 5.66
C ARG A 8 8.40 1.50 7.01
N LYS A 9 7.89 2.73 7.03
CA LYS A 9 7.66 3.50 8.26
C LYS A 9 6.16 3.58 8.51
N LYS A 10 5.72 3.21 9.72
CA LYS A 10 4.33 3.41 10.12
C LYS A 10 4.12 4.92 10.36
N VAL A 11 3.17 5.52 9.67
CA VAL A 11 2.88 6.97 9.74
C VAL A 11 1.65 7.24 10.60
N GLY A 12 0.74 6.26 10.69
CA GLY A 12 -0.46 6.36 11.51
C GLY A 12 -0.96 4.98 11.91
N LYS A 13 -2.13 4.94 12.55
CA LYS A 13 -2.75 3.69 13.03
C LYS A 13 -2.97 2.70 11.88
N ASN A 14 -3.34 3.23 10.70
CA ASN A 14 -3.65 2.45 9.49
C ASN A 14 -2.86 2.92 8.24
N SER A 15 -1.77 3.66 8.42
CA SER A 15 -1.04 4.27 7.29
C SER A 15 0.46 3.94 7.35
N TRP A 16 1.04 3.67 6.18
CA TRP A 16 2.44 3.29 6.01
C TRP A 16 3.09 4.13 4.90
N LEU A 17 4.33 4.54 5.13
CA LEU A 17 5.22 5.11 4.14
C LEU A 17 6.21 4.03 3.72
N ASN A 18 6.18 3.65 2.45
CA ASN A 18 7.12 2.75 1.84
C ASN A 18 8.17 3.58 1.09
N LEU A 19 9.35 3.70 1.67
CA LEU A 19 10.51 4.31 1.06
C LEU A 19 11.28 3.22 0.33
N SER A 20 11.57 3.43 -0.95
CA SER A 20 12.35 2.51 -1.77
C SER A 20 13.36 3.28 -2.61
N GLY A 21 14.38 2.61 -3.14
CA GLY A 21 15.34 3.23 -4.07
C GLY A 21 14.71 3.90 -5.30
N SER A 22 13.46 3.55 -5.66
CA SER A 22 12.68 4.18 -6.74
C SER A 22 11.69 5.26 -6.27
N GLY A 23 11.75 5.66 -5.01
CA GLY A 23 10.92 6.73 -4.44
C GLY A 23 10.03 6.30 -3.26
N ALA A 24 9.32 7.27 -2.71
CA ALA A 24 8.40 7.10 -1.57
C ALA A 24 6.97 6.79 -2.05
N SER A 25 6.24 5.95 -1.32
CA SER A 25 4.79 5.81 -1.47
C SER A 25 4.08 5.68 -0.13
N ALA A 26 3.00 6.43 0.04
CA ALA A 26 2.08 6.26 1.14
C ALA A 26 1.04 5.18 0.81
N SER A 27 0.69 4.35 1.78
CA SER A 27 -0.44 3.42 1.74
C SER A 27 -1.31 3.68 2.97
N THR A 28 -2.62 3.73 2.80
CA THR A 28 -3.57 3.94 3.89
C THR A 28 -4.67 2.90 3.82
N LYS A 29 -5.00 2.29 4.96
CA LYS A 29 -6.09 1.34 5.11
C LYS A 29 -7.28 2.01 5.80
N VAL A 30 -8.42 1.98 5.14
CA VAL A 30 -9.70 2.50 5.61
C VAL A 30 -10.69 1.34 5.58
N GLY A 31 -10.86 0.68 6.73
CA GLY A 31 -11.73 -0.49 6.87
C GLY A 31 -11.30 -1.68 6.00
N PRO A 32 -12.19 -2.22 5.13
CA PRO A 32 -11.85 -3.28 4.19
C PRO A 32 -10.96 -2.78 3.04
N VAL A 33 -10.81 -1.47 2.87
CA VAL A 33 -10.12 -0.90 1.71
C VAL A 33 -8.71 -0.44 2.06
N THR A 34 -7.74 -0.69 1.19
CA THR A 34 -6.38 -0.17 1.28
C THR A 34 -6.05 0.56 -0.01
N PHE A 35 -5.69 1.83 0.10
CA PHE A 35 -5.25 2.65 -1.00
C PHE A 35 -3.74 2.87 -0.93
N ASN A 36 -3.10 2.97 -2.08
CA ASN A 36 -1.70 3.33 -2.22
C ASN A 36 -1.60 4.53 -3.17
N SER A 37 -0.84 5.55 -2.76
CA SER A 37 -0.47 6.72 -3.56
C SER A 37 0.08 6.39 -4.96
N ARG A 38 0.57 5.17 -5.21
CA ARG A 38 0.95 4.66 -6.55
C ARG A 38 -0.23 4.14 -7.39
N GLY A 39 -1.46 4.55 -7.08
CA GLY A 39 -2.67 4.18 -7.81
C GLY A 39 -3.19 2.75 -7.55
N GLY A 40 -2.78 2.13 -6.44
CA GLY A 40 -3.26 0.79 -6.06
C GLY A 40 -4.43 0.86 -5.09
N MET A 41 -5.46 0.05 -5.30
CA MET A 41 -6.60 -0.12 -4.40
C MET A 41 -6.84 -1.61 -4.13
N TRP A 42 -7.00 -1.96 -2.86
CA TRP A 42 -7.37 -3.31 -2.42
C TRP A 42 -8.64 -3.22 -1.59
N VAL A 43 -9.68 -3.97 -1.92
CA VAL A 43 -10.91 -4.07 -1.14
C VAL A 43 -11.04 -5.51 -0.67
N ASN A 44 -11.06 -5.71 0.63
CA ASN A 44 -11.28 -7.00 1.26
C ASN A 44 -12.79 -7.18 1.45
N LEU A 45 -13.40 -8.01 0.62
CA LEU A 45 -14.83 -8.27 0.61
C LEU A 45 -15.16 -9.38 1.63
N PRO A 46 -16.40 -9.39 2.18
CA PRO A 46 -16.86 -10.49 3.01
C PRO A 46 -16.83 -11.83 2.26
N GLY A 47 -16.60 -12.93 2.98
CA GLY A 47 -16.49 -14.26 2.38
C GLY A 47 -15.09 -14.61 1.83
N GLY A 48 -14.05 -13.86 2.20
CA GLY A 48 -12.65 -14.15 1.80
C GLY A 48 -12.27 -13.61 0.41
N LEU A 49 -13.20 -12.93 -0.26
CA LEU A 49 -12.98 -12.35 -1.58
C LEU A 49 -12.12 -11.08 -1.47
N ASN A 50 -11.15 -10.92 -2.38
CA ASN A 50 -10.29 -9.75 -2.43
C ASN A 50 -10.36 -9.11 -3.82
N PHE A 51 -10.84 -7.87 -3.89
CA PHE A 51 -10.81 -7.08 -5.11
C PHE A 51 -9.56 -6.21 -5.15
N ARG A 52 -8.81 -6.30 -6.24
CA ARG A 52 -7.60 -5.50 -6.46
C ARG A 52 -7.78 -4.62 -7.67
N GLY A 53 -8.04 -3.35 -7.43
CA GLY A 53 -8.04 -2.30 -8.44
C GLY A 53 -6.66 -1.68 -8.55
N ARG A 54 -6.27 -1.27 -9.75
CA ARG A 54 -5.10 -0.42 -9.95
C ARG A 54 -5.47 0.59 -11.03
N TRP A 55 -5.45 1.87 -10.69
CA TRP A 55 -5.58 2.92 -11.69
C TRP A 55 -4.16 3.37 -12.05
N ARG A 56 -3.83 3.26 -13.34
CA ARG A 56 -2.62 3.83 -13.94
C ARG A 56 -3.01 4.39 -15.29
#